data_AF-A0A329K695-F1
#
_entry.id   AF-A0A329K695-F1
#
_cell.length_a   1.000
_cell.length_b   1.000
_cell.length_c   1.000
_cell.angle_alpha   90.00
_cell.angle_beta   90.00
_cell.angle_gamma   90.00
#
_symmetry.space_group_name_H-M   'P 1'
#
loop_
_entity.id
_entity.type
_entity.pdbx_description
1 polymer ?
#
loop_
_entity_poly.entity_id
_entity_poly.type
_entity_poly.pdbx_seq_one_letter_code
_entity_poly.pdbx_strand_id
1 'polypeptide(L)'
;TDAYVLVHFEPQSYREADFHERMFIYFSRLFELYRKEFKLIIPIAVFSMDGVRQERDSIHMEVSGHEILQFRFLQVKLKSKNWRDFVDSDNPVAAALLAKMRYTKKEARELRTAVLRMLL
;
A
#
# COMPACT_ATOMS: atom_id res chain seq x y z
N THR A 1 -23.38 -10.40 -14.40
CA THR A 1 -22.41 -9.59 -15.16
C THR A 1 -21.16 -9.47 -14.33
N ASP A 2 -20.03 -9.91 -14.84
CA ASP A 2 -18.78 -9.91 -14.10
C ASP A 2 -18.35 -8.47 -13.76
N ALA A 3 -17.79 -8.29 -12.57
CA ALA A 3 -17.35 -7.00 -12.06
C ALA A 3 -15.85 -7.09 -11.75
N TYR A 4 -15.04 -6.37 -12.53
CA TYR A 4 -13.60 -6.34 -12.35
C TYR A 4 -13.19 -5.15 -11.47
N VAL A 5 -12.26 -5.41 -10.55
CA VAL A 5 -11.64 -4.41 -9.67
C VAL A 5 -10.16 -4.35 -10.00
N LEU A 6 -9.65 -3.14 -10.23
CA LEU A 6 -8.23 -2.88 -10.43
C LEU A 6 -7.62 -2.41 -9.12
N VAL A 7 -6.68 -3.17 -8.57
CA VAL A 7 -5.94 -2.76 -7.36
C VAL A 7 -4.54 -2.33 -7.78
N HIS A 8 -4.22 -1.06 -7.52
CA HIS A 8 -2.90 -0.51 -7.80
C HIS A 8 -2.10 -0.39 -6.50
N PHE A 9 -0.95 -1.04 -6.46
CA PHE A 9 -0.01 -0.95 -5.35
C PHE A 9 1.17 -0.07 -5.71
N GLU A 10 1.48 0.89 -4.83
CA GLU A 10 2.65 1.74 -4.95
C GLU A 10 3.57 1.56 -3.73
N PRO A 11 4.74 0.93 -3.88
CA PRO A 11 5.70 0.78 -2.79
C PRO A 11 6.47 2.09 -2.55
N GLN A 12 6.50 2.54 -1.30
CA GLN A 12 7.28 3.72 -0.89
C GLN A 12 8.25 3.35 0.24
N SER A 13 9.55 3.50 -0.02
CA SER A 13 10.64 3.15 0.90
C SER A 13 11.43 4.34 1.43
N TYR A 14 11.19 5.54 0.90
CA TYR A 14 11.85 6.78 1.27
C TYR A 14 10.84 7.90 1.55
N ARG A 15 11.31 9.03 2.10
CA ARG A 15 10.46 10.20 2.35
C ARG A 15 10.27 10.99 1.08
N GLU A 16 9.02 11.37 0.83
CA GLU A 16 8.67 12.21 -0.30
C GLU A 16 7.47 13.06 0.07
N ALA A 17 7.66 14.39 0.05
CA ALA A 17 6.64 15.33 0.51
C ALA A 17 5.36 15.24 -0.35
N ASP A 18 5.53 15.05 -1.65
CA ASP A 18 4.46 15.16 -2.64
C ASP A 18 3.96 13.77 -3.09
N PHE A 19 4.21 12.73 -2.29
CA PHE A 19 3.81 11.35 -2.59
C PHE A 19 2.29 11.21 -2.85
N HIS A 20 1.47 11.93 -2.08
CA HIS A 20 0.03 11.99 -2.26
C HIS A 20 -0.39 12.54 -3.65
N GLU A 21 0.36 13.51 -4.19
CA GLU A 21 0.17 14.01 -5.56
C GLU A 21 0.51 12.95 -6.60
N ARG A 22 1.60 12.21 -6.40
CA ARG A 22 1.95 11.09 -7.29
C ARG A 22 0.88 10.01 -7.30
N MET A 23 0.31 9.67 -6.14
CA MET A 23 -0.81 8.71 -6.06
C MET A 23 -2.04 9.18 -6.85
N PHE A 24 -2.35 10.48 -6.82
CA PHE A 24 -3.43 11.05 -7.63
C PHE A 24 -3.13 10.99 -9.13
N ILE A 25 -1.89 11.29 -9.54
CA ILE A 25 -1.47 11.17 -10.94
C ILE A 25 -1.60 9.73 -11.42
N TYR A 26 -1.16 8.76 -10.63
CA TYR A 26 -1.27 7.34 -10.97
C TYR A 26 -2.72 6.88 -11.08
N PHE A 27 -3.55 7.22 -10.10
CA PHE A 27 -4.98 6.95 -10.16
C PHE A 27 -5.62 7.57 -11.40
N SER A 28 -5.32 8.85 -11.70
CA SER A 28 -5.90 9.56 -12.84
C SER A 28 -5.55 8.90 -14.18
N ARG A 29 -4.30 8.45 -14.35
CA ARG A 29 -3.87 7.70 -15.53
C ARG A 29 -4.58 6.35 -15.66
N LEU A 30 -4.70 5.60 -14.56
CA LEU A 30 -5.41 4.32 -14.56
C LEU A 30 -6.91 4.52 -14.84
N PHE A 31 -7.51 5.56 -14.28
CA PHE A 31 -8.91 5.90 -14.54
C PHE A 31 -9.13 6.31 -16.00
N GLU A 32 -8.20 7.09 -16.57
CA GLU A 32 -8.23 7.45 -17.98
C GLU A 32 -8.21 6.21 -18.88
N LEU A 33 -7.30 5.26 -18.60
CA LEU A 33 -7.12 4.06 -19.42
C LEU A 33 -8.25 3.05 -19.23
N TYR A 34 -8.70 2.83 -18.00
CA TYR A 34 -9.39 1.59 -17.62
C TYR A 34 -10.80 1.76 -17.05
N ARG A 35 -11.34 2.99 -16.93
CA ARG A 35 -12.67 3.23 -16.32
C ARG A 35 -13.85 2.52 -17.01
N LYS A 36 -13.69 2.07 -18.26
CA LYS A 36 -14.73 1.33 -18.99
C LYS A 36 -14.69 -0.18 -18.74
N GLU A 37 -13.53 -0.69 -18.33
CA GLU A 37 -13.27 -2.12 -18.12
C GLU A 37 -13.44 -2.51 -16.65
N PHE A 38 -13.00 -1.64 -15.73
CA PHE A 38 -13.03 -1.89 -14.30
C PHE A 38 -14.05 -0.98 -13.62
N LYS A 39 -14.88 -1.57 -12.76
CA LYS A 39 -15.89 -0.82 -11.99
C LYS A 39 -15.28 0.00 -10.86
N LEU A 40 -14.11 -0.41 -10.38
CA LEU A 40 -13.44 0.20 -9.26
C LEU A 40 -11.93 0.12 -9.44
N ILE A 41 -11.25 1.24 -9.15
CA ILE A 41 -9.80 1.33 -9.09
C ILE A 41 -9.43 1.69 -7.65
N ILE A 42 -8.66 0.82 -6.99
CA ILE A 42 -8.26 0.98 -5.59
C ILE A 42 -6.76 1.29 -5.53
N PRO A 43 -6.38 2.55 -5.27
CA PRO A 43 -4.99 2.90 -5.03
C PRO A 43 -4.59 2.56 -3.59
N ILE A 44 -3.49 1.82 -3.43
CA ILE A 44 -2.92 1.40 -2.14
C ILE A 44 -1.43 1.73 -2.11
N ALA A 45 -1.02 2.59 -1.18
CA ALA A 45 0.37 2.86 -0.90
C ALA A 45 0.92 1.87 0.15
N VAL A 46 2.10 1.31 -0.10
CA VAL A 46 2.78 0.36 0.79
C VAL A 46 4.07 0.97 1.33
N PHE A 47 4.04 1.40 2.59
CA PHE A 47 5.18 2.03 3.26
C PHE A 47 6.05 1.02 4.00
N SER A 48 7.36 1.05 3.72
CA SER A 48 8.36 0.15 4.32
C SER A 48 9.42 0.85 5.20
N MET A 49 9.39 2.19 5.27
CA MET A 49 10.35 3.01 6.00
C MET A 49 10.07 3.06 7.52
N ASP A 50 11.12 3.31 8.31
CA ASP A 50 11.05 3.62 9.73
C ASP A 50 10.48 5.02 10.02
N GLY A 51 9.39 5.08 10.80
CA GLY A 51 8.83 6.32 11.32
C GLY A 51 7.30 6.29 11.40
N VAL A 52 6.74 6.67 12.55
CA VAL A 52 5.29 6.74 12.80
C VAL A 52 4.70 8.05 12.27
N ARG A 53 5.19 8.57 11.14
CA ARG A 53 4.57 9.77 10.55
C ARG A 53 3.34 9.36 9.75
N GLN A 54 2.25 10.13 9.90
CA GLN A 54 1.11 10.03 9.00
C GLN A 54 1.51 10.73 7.70
N GLU A 55 1.78 9.93 6.67
CA GLU A 55 1.87 10.43 5.30
C GLU A 55 0.46 10.85 4.87
N ARG A 56 0.35 11.96 4.15
CA ARG A 56 -0.94 12.41 3.61
C ARG A 56 -1.50 11.31 2.73
N ASP A 57 -2.78 11.00 2.90
CA ASP A 57 -3.51 9.97 2.15
C ASP A 57 -4.53 10.58 1.18
N SER A 58 -4.53 11.91 1.04
CA SER A 58 -5.55 12.64 0.32
C SER A 58 -5.04 13.88 -0.40
N ILE A 59 -5.76 14.28 -1.45
CA ILE A 59 -5.70 15.60 -2.07
C ILE A 59 -7.08 16.23 -1.97
N HIS A 60 -7.11 17.51 -1.58
CA HIS A 60 -8.31 18.32 -1.50
C HIS A 60 -8.10 19.62 -2.27
N MET A 61 -9.02 19.95 -3.16
CA MET A 61 -9.03 21.21 -3.91
C MET A 61 -10.39 21.87 -3.74
N GLU A 62 -10.41 23.15 -3.38
CA GLU A 62 -11.63 23.93 -3.18
C GLU A 62 -11.48 25.38 -3.66
N VAL A 63 -12.61 26.02 -3.97
CA VAL A 63 -12.71 27.46 -4.23
C VAL A 63 -13.94 28.01 -3.57
N SER A 64 -13.78 29.02 -2.71
CA SER A 64 -14.89 29.71 -2.04
C SER A 64 -15.85 28.75 -1.31
N GLY A 65 -15.31 27.68 -0.70
CA GLY A 65 -16.10 26.65 -0.01
C GLY A 65 -16.76 25.60 -0.92
N HIS A 66 -16.52 25.65 -2.23
CA HIS A 66 -16.93 24.61 -3.17
C HIS A 66 -15.80 23.60 -3.39
N GLU A 67 -16.01 22.35 -2.98
CA GLU A 67 -15.06 21.25 -3.22
C GLU A 67 -15.02 20.91 -4.72
N ILE A 68 -13.85 21.08 -5.34
CA ILE A 68 -13.61 20.66 -6.74
C ILE A 68 -13.20 19.19 -6.78
N LEU A 69 -12.33 18.78 -5.86
CA LEU A 69 -11.72 17.45 -5.87
C LEU A 69 -11.46 17.00 -4.44
N GLN A 70 -11.90 15.78 -4.15
CA GLN A 70 -11.46 15.03 -3.00
C GLN A 70 -10.99 13.64 -3.45
N PHE A 71 -9.68 13.44 -3.41
CA PHE A 71 -9.05 12.16 -3.70
C PHE A 71 -8.50 11.54 -2.41
N ARG A 72 -8.68 10.23 -2.23
CA ARG A 72 -8.10 9.45 -1.13
C ARG A 72 -7.55 8.13 -1.64
N PHE A 73 -6.51 7.62 -0.98
CA PHE A 73 -5.96 6.30 -1.23
C PHE A 73 -5.73 5.54 0.09
N LEU A 74 -5.63 4.22 0.00
CA LEU A 74 -5.38 3.38 1.18
C LEU A 74 -3.89 3.33 1.49
N GLN A 75 -3.54 3.22 2.77
CA GLN A 75 -2.16 3.09 3.20
C GLN A 75 -1.94 1.81 3.99
N VAL A 76 -0.89 1.08 3.65
CA VAL A 76 -0.39 -0.07 4.42
C VAL A 76 1.00 0.27 4.92
N LYS A 77 1.17 0.29 6.26
CA LYS A 77 2.47 0.51 6.90
C LYS A 77 3.01 -0.82 7.38
N LEU A 78 3.98 -1.41 6.67
CA LEU A 78 4.46 -2.76 6.97
C LEU A 78 5.10 -2.85 8.36
N LYS A 79 5.90 -1.84 8.74
CA LYS A 79 6.58 -1.79 10.05
C LYS A 79 5.64 -1.64 11.26
N SER A 80 4.36 -1.33 11.07
CA SER A 80 3.38 -1.33 12.17
C SER A 80 2.64 -2.66 12.32
N LYS A 81 2.79 -3.58 11.35
CA LYS A 81 2.19 -4.92 11.37
C LYS A 81 3.15 -5.93 11.99
N ASN A 82 2.62 -6.82 12.83
CA ASN A 82 3.40 -7.92 13.40
C ASN A 82 3.51 -9.02 12.35
N TRP A 83 4.73 -9.47 12.06
CA TRP A 83 4.98 -10.51 11.07
C TRP A 83 4.27 -11.83 11.43
N ARG A 84 4.03 -12.10 12.72
CA ARG A 84 3.32 -13.31 13.17
C ARG A 84 1.87 -13.37 12.72
N ASP A 85 1.24 -12.23 12.45
CA ASP A 85 -0.15 -12.20 11.98
C ASP A 85 -0.28 -12.71 10.54
N PHE A 86 0.84 -12.86 9.82
CA PHE A 86 0.88 -13.19 8.39
C PHE A 86 1.75 -14.42 8.07
N VAL A 87 2.29 -15.08 9.09
CA VAL A 87 3.23 -16.21 8.92
C VAL A 87 2.58 -17.45 8.32
N ASP A 88 1.29 -17.65 8.62
CA ASP A 88 0.49 -18.77 8.13
C ASP A 88 -0.30 -18.41 6.86
N SER A 89 0.10 -17.35 6.14
CA SER A 89 -0.58 -16.94 4.92
C SER A 89 -0.15 -17.79 3.72
N ASP A 90 -1.12 -18.34 2.98
CA ASP A 90 -0.86 -19.04 1.71
C ASP A 90 -0.48 -18.09 0.56
N ASN A 91 -0.32 -16.78 0.83
CA ASN A 91 0.05 -15.80 -0.17
C ASN A 91 1.59 -15.68 -0.27
N PRO A 92 2.23 -16.08 -1.38
CA PRO A 92 3.68 -15.99 -1.53
C PRO A 92 4.21 -14.54 -1.49
N VAL A 93 3.37 -13.54 -1.80
CA VAL A 93 3.72 -12.11 -1.63
C VAL A 93 3.87 -11.75 -0.15
N ALA A 94 3.14 -12.42 0.74
CA ALA A 94 3.27 -12.21 2.18
C ALA A 94 4.70 -12.53 2.65
N ALA A 95 5.34 -13.57 2.13
CA ALA A 95 6.72 -13.91 2.46
C ALA A 95 7.71 -12.76 2.21
N ALA A 96 7.57 -12.05 1.09
CA ALA A 96 8.40 -10.89 0.77
C ALA A 96 8.09 -9.69 1.69
N LEU A 97 6.82 -9.50 2.08
CA LEU A 97 6.39 -8.43 2.96
C LEU A 97 6.80 -8.66 4.43
N LEU A 98 6.79 -9.92 4.90
CA LEU A 98 7.19 -10.30 6.26
C LEU A 98 8.59 -9.79 6.61
N ALA A 99 9.53 -9.83 5.66
CA ALA A 99 10.89 -9.33 5.84
C ALA A 99 10.97 -7.81 6.10
N LYS A 100 9.90 -7.07 5.80
CA LYS A 100 9.78 -5.62 6.01
C LYS A 100 8.81 -5.25 7.16
N MET A 101 8.26 -6.24 7.85
CA MET A 101 7.34 -6.03 8.99
C MET A 101 8.09 -5.86 10.31
N ARG A 102 7.35 -5.63 11.41
CA ARG A 102 7.94 -5.44 12.74
C ARG A 102 8.38 -6.77 13.34
N TYR A 103 9.68 -6.92 13.62
CA TYR A 103 10.25 -8.05 14.37
C TYR A 103 11.39 -7.56 15.27
N THR A 104 11.70 -8.29 16.34
CA THR A 104 12.84 -8.03 17.22
C THR A 104 14.11 -8.70 16.70
N LYS A 105 15.30 -8.24 17.14
CA LYS A 105 16.58 -8.89 16.77
C LYS A 105 16.61 -10.39 17.12
N LYS A 106 15.94 -10.78 18.21
CA LYS A 106 15.83 -12.19 18.64
C LYS A 106 15.01 -13.03 17.66
N GLU A 107 13.96 -12.44 17.08
CA GLU A 107 13.02 -13.10 16.17
C GLU A 107 13.53 -13.17 14.72
N ALA A 108 14.60 -12.46 14.38
CA ALA A 108 15.11 -12.39 13.01
C ALA A 108 15.45 -13.77 12.42
N ARG A 109 15.91 -14.73 13.25
CA ARG A 109 16.19 -16.09 12.82
C ARG A 109 14.91 -16.87 12.51
N GLU A 110 13.92 -16.78 13.39
CA GLU A 110 12.60 -17.41 13.22
C GLU A 110 11.91 -16.88 11.96
N LEU A 111 11.93 -15.55 11.77
CA LEU A 111 11.37 -14.89 10.60
C LEU A 111 12.00 -15.40 9.30
N ARG A 112 13.34 -15.51 9.23
CA ARG A 112 14.02 -16.04 8.02
C ARG A 112 13.59 -17.47 7.71
N THR A 113 13.46 -18.32 8.73
CA THR A 113 12.99 -19.69 8.54
C THR A 113 11.55 -19.71 8.05
N ALA A 114 10.67 -18.86 8.60
CA ALA A 114 9.30 -18.76 8.15
C ALA A 114 9.18 -18.28 6.69
N VAL A 115 9.91 -17.23 6.31
CA VAL A 115 9.94 -16.74 4.93
C VAL A 115 10.41 -17.84 3.97
N LEU A 116 11.44 -18.61 4.33
CA LEU A 116 11.89 -19.74 3.50
C LEU A 116 10.83 -20.84 3.37
N ARG A 117 10.08 -21.14 4.44
CA ARG A 117 8.98 -22.13 4.39
C ARG A 117 7.82 -21.69 3.50
N MET A 118 7.56 -20.40 3.39
CA MET A 118 6.50 -19.89 2.51
C MET A 118 6.91 -19.85 1.03
N LEU A 119 8.21 -19.94 0.74
CA LEU A 119 8.76 -19.88 -0.62
C LEU A 119 9.07 -21.27 -1.22
N LEU A 120 9.11 -22.32 -0.39
CA LEU A 120 9.43 -23.70 -0.76
C LEU A 120 8.19 -24.58 -0.65
#